data_AF-A0A128A644-F1
#
_entry.id   AF-A0A128A644-F1
#
_cell.length_a   1.000
_cell.length_b   1.000
_cell.length_c   1.000
_cell.angle_alpha   90.00
_cell.angle_beta   90.00
_cell.angle_gamma   90.00
#
_symmetry.space_group_name_H-M   'P 1'
#
loop_
_entity.id
_entity.type
_entity.pdbx_description
1 polymer ?
#
loop_
_entity_poly.entity_id
_entity_poly.type
_entity_poly.pdbx_seq_one_letter_code
_entity_poly.pdbx_strand_id
1 'polypeptide(L)'
;MSEQPQNPSELQVSRNKEPIFRKFVYDKLNKVGYAVLEELVYSGAELAEISPVTAKRYLDKMCSSMGKCVSRTNEFGITLIKYK
;
A
#
# COMPACT_ATOMS: atom_id res chain seq x y z
N MET A 1 -37.38 -16.09 -10.78
CA MET A 1 -36.61 -15.75 -9.56
C MET A 1 -35.33 -15.10 -10.02
N SER A 2 -35.18 -13.80 -9.81
CA SER A 2 -34.00 -13.06 -10.24
C SER A 2 -32.93 -13.22 -9.17
N GLU A 3 -31.85 -13.93 -9.48
CA GLU A 3 -30.68 -13.99 -8.59
C GLU A 3 -30.08 -12.58 -8.49
N GLN A 4 -30.18 -11.96 -7.31
CA GLN A 4 -29.41 -10.76 -7.03
C GLN A 4 -27.95 -11.14 -6.78
N PRO A 5 -26.97 -10.45 -7.40
CA PRO A 5 -25.58 -10.74 -7.16
C PRO A 5 -25.25 -10.47 -5.68
N GLN A 6 -24.68 -11.47 -5.00
CA GLN A 6 -24.16 -11.31 -3.65
C GLN A 6 -23.04 -10.27 -3.67
N ASN A 7 -23.31 -9.07 -3.15
CA ASN A 7 -22.28 -8.07 -2.93
C ASN A 7 -21.30 -8.62 -1.88
N PRO A 8 -19.99 -8.71 -2.16
CA PRO A 8 -19.02 -9.18 -1.17
C PRO A 8 -19.04 -8.23 0.04
N SER A 9 -18.97 -8.80 1.24
CA SER A 9 -18.90 -8.00 2.46
C SER A 9 -17.65 -7.10 2.43
N GLU A 10 -17.74 -5.90 3.04
CA GLU A 10 -16.61 -4.97 3.13
C GLU A 10 -15.34 -5.64 3.73
N LEU A 11 -15.53 -6.62 4.62
CA LEU A 11 -14.46 -7.45 5.18
C LEU A 11 -13.79 -8.35 4.12
N GLN A 12 -14.52 -8.94 3.19
CA GLN A 12 -13.96 -9.74 2.10
C GLN A 12 -13.23 -8.87 1.08
N VAL A 13 -13.77 -7.68 0.78
CA VAL A 13 -13.13 -6.71 -0.13
C VAL A 13 -11.80 -6.22 0.48
N SER A 14 -11.81 -5.88 1.78
CA SER A 14 -10.61 -5.49 2.54
C SER A 14 -9.51 -6.56 2.56
N ARG A 15 -9.86 -7.85 2.69
CA ARG A 15 -8.90 -8.98 2.71
C ARG A 15 -8.07 -9.11 1.44
N ASN A 16 -8.58 -8.65 0.30
CA ASN A 16 -7.87 -8.75 -0.98
C ASN A 16 -7.07 -7.49 -1.33
N LYS A 17 -7.50 -6.31 -0.87
CA LYS A 17 -6.88 -5.03 -1.24
C LYS A 17 -5.53 -4.78 -0.55
N GLU A 18 -5.39 -5.10 0.75
CA GLU A 18 -4.09 -4.93 1.44
C GLU A 18 -2.97 -5.80 0.82
N PRO A 19 -3.19 -7.09 0.49
CA PRO A 19 -2.21 -7.90 -0.22
C PRO A 19 -1.80 -7.34 -1.59
N ILE A 20 -2.75 -6.81 -2.38
CA ILE A 20 -2.47 -6.19 -3.69
C ILE A 20 -1.54 -4.99 -3.52
N PHE A 21 -1.87 -4.08 -2.59
CA PHE A 21 -1.04 -2.92 -2.29
C PHE A 21 0.37 -3.33 -1.82
N ARG A 22 0.48 -4.29 -0.90
CA ARG A 22 1.76 -4.80 -0.40
C ARG A 22 2.63 -5.36 -1.53
N LYS A 23 2.03 -6.15 -2.44
CA LYS A 23 2.73 -6.71 -3.59
C LYS A 23 3.30 -5.59 -4.48
N PHE A 24 2.51 -4.58 -4.79
CA PHE A 24 2.95 -3.42 -5.56
C PHE A 24 4.16 -2.72 -4.93
N VAL A 25 4.12 -2.45 -3.62
CA VAL A 25 5.23 -1.83 -2.91
C VAL A 25 6.48 -2.71 -3.02
N TYR A 26 6.37 -4.01 -2.78
CA TYR A 26 7.51 -4.93 -2.88
C TYR A 26 8.07 -5.01 -4.30
N ASP A 27 7.22 -5.06 -5.33
CA ASP A 27 7.66 -5.09 -6.72
C ASP A 27 8.42 -3.82 -7.09
N LYS A 28 7.99 -2.65 -6.59
CA LYS A 28 8.69 -1.38 -6.78
C LYS A 28 10.06 -1.37 -6.08
N LEU A 29 10.09 -1.78 -4.81
CA LEU A 29 11.32 -1.83 -4.02
C LEU A 29 12.32 -2.87 -4.55
N ASN A 30 11.86 -4.02 -5.04
CA ASN A 30 12.73 -5.03 -5.63
C ASN A 30 13.38 -4.55 -6.93
N LYS A 31 12.73 -3.67 -7.69
CA LYS A 31 13.25 -3.13 -8.95
C LYS A 31 14.21 -1.96 -8.75
N VAL A 32 13.92 -1.06 -7.82
CA VAL A 32 14.62 0.24 -7.68
C VAL A 32 15.45 0.34 -6.40
N GLY A 33 15.14 -0.47 -5.37
CA GLY A 33 15.75 -0.42 -4.04
C GLY A 33 15.10 0.60 -3.09
N TYR A 34 14.41 1.59 -3.63
CA TYR A 34 13.65 2.59 -2.87
C TYR A 34 12.48 3.13 -3.68
N ALA A 35 11.55 3.83 -3.02
CA ALA A 35 10.47 4.58 -3.66
C ALA A 35 10.08 5.79 -2.81
N VAL A 36 9.48 6.81 -3.44
CA VAL A 36 8.94 7.97 -2.72
C VAL A 36 7.61 7.57 -2.07
N LEU A 37 7.39 7.99 -0.82
CA LEU A 37 6.17 7.67 -0.06
C LEU A 37 4.92 8.10 -0.82
N GLU A 38 4.88 9.32 -1.33
CA GLU A 38 3.73 9.86 -2.07
C GLU A 38 3.42 9.03 -3.32
N GLU A 39 4.44 8.63 -4.08
CA GLU A 39 4.27 7.76 -5.23
C GLU A 39 3.63 6.43 -4.84
N LEU A 40 4.13 5.78 -3.78
CA LEU A 40 3.57 4.51 -3.31
C LEU A 40 2.12 4.67 -2.84
N VAL A 41 1.81 5.78 -2.16
CA VAL A 41 0.47 6.06 -1.65
C VAL A 41 -0.50 6.29 -2.80
N TYR A 42 -0.22 7.20 -3.72
CA TYR A 42 -1.17 7.57 -4.78
C TYR A 42 -1.28 6.50 -5.86
N SER A 43 -0.16 5.99 -6.38
CA SER A 43 -0.20 4.94 -7.41
C SER A 43 -0.70 3.61 -6.86
N GLY A 44 -0.33 3.27 -5.62
CA GLY A 44 -0.82 2.06 -4.97
C GLY A 44 -2.30 2.16 -4.58
N ALA A 45 -2.78 3.36 -4.22
CA ALA A 45 -4.20 3.60 -3.98
C ALA A 45 -5.04 3.33 -5.23
N GLU A 46 -4.62 3.86 -6.38
CA GLU A 46 -5.28 3.63 -7.66
C GLU A 46 -5.27 2.13 -8.02
N LEU A 47 -4.09 1.48 -7.94
CA LEU A 47 -3.95 0.06 -8.31
C LEU A 47 -4.79 -0.88 -7.44
N ALA A 48 -4.87 -0.61 -6.13
CA ALA A 48 -5.62 -1.46 -5.19
C ALA A 48 -7.08 -1.00 -5.00
N GLU A 49 -7.52 0.02 -5.74
CA GLU A 49 -8.84 0.65 -5.62
C GLU A 49 -9.19 1.02 -4.16
N ILE A 50 -8.25 1.65 -3.47
CA ILE A 50 -8.40 2.14 -2.09
C ILE A 50 -8.17 3.64 -2.01
N SER A 51 -8.63 4.27 -0.93
CA SER A 51 -8.29 5.68 -0.71
C SER A 51 -6.80 5.88 -0.42
N PRO A 52 -6.21 7.03 -0.77
CA PRO A 52 -4.84 7.38 -0.38
C PRO A 52 -4.61 7.28 1.14
N VAL A 53 -5.62 7.59 1.94
CA VAL A 53 -5.58 7.44 3.41
C VAL A 53 -5.41 5.98 3.82
N THR A 54 -6.11 5.05 3.15
CA THR A 54 -5.99 3.61 3.40
C THR A 54 -4.64 3.08 2.92
N ALA A 55 -4.18 3.50 1.74
CA ALA A 55 -2.86 3.17 1.22
C ALA A 55 -1.75 3.62 2.17
N LYS A 56 -1.81 4.86 2.67
CA LYS A 56 -0.88 5.36 3.69
C LYS A 56 -0.90 4.50 4.96
N ARG A 57 -2.08 4.13 5.47
CA ARG A 57 -2.18 3.22 6.63
C ARG A 57 -1.54 1.85 6.38
N TYR A 58 -1.72 1.28 5.20
CA TYR A 58 -1.07 0.02 4.83
C TYR A 58 0.45 0.19 4.77
N LEU A 59 0.94 1.28 4.18
CA LEU A 59 2.36 1.58 4.11
C LEU A 59 2.97 1.83 5.51
N ASP A 60 2.27 2.54 6.39
CA ASP A 60 2.66 2.75 7.79
C ASP A 60 2.77 1.39 8.52
N LYS A 61 1.84 0.46 8.28
CA LYS A 61 1.91 -0.92 8.81
C LYS A 61 3.11 -1.70 8.25
N MET A 62 3.44 -1.51 6.97
CA MET A 62 4.65 -2.09 6.35
C MET A 62 5.95 -1.50 6.90
N CYS A 63 5.91 -0.29 7.47
CA CYS A 63 7.03 0.40 8.12
C CYS A 63 7.07 0.25 9.64
N SER A 64 6.08 -0.43 10.24
CA SER A 64 6.05 -0.74 11.67
C SER A 64 7.27 -1.56 12.12
N SER A 65 7.46 -1.73 13.43
CA SER A 65 8.55 -2.55 13.98
C SER A 65 8.62 -3.96 13.38
N MET A 66 7.47 -4.60 13.14
CA MET A 66 7.34 -5.91 12.49
C MET A 66 7.28 -5.86 10.96
N GLY A 67 7.14 -4.66 10.40
CA GLY A 67 7.18 -4.43 8.97
C GLY A 67 8.56 -4.64 8.37
N LYS A 68 8.63 -4.87 7.05
CA LYS A 68 9.89 -5.09 6.32
C LYS A 68 10.48 -3.80 5.74
N CYS A 69 9.73 -2.70 5.78
CA CYS A 69 10.12 -1.43 5.19
C CYS A 69 10.53 -0.43 6.25
N VAL A 70 11.27 0.60 5.84
CA VAL A 70 11.62 1.74 6.67
C VAL A 70 11.41 3.02 5.89
N SER A 71 10.89 4.04 6.57
CA SER A 71 10.80 5.40 6.04
C SER A 71 11.96 6.26 6.53
N ARG A 72 12.45 7.12 5.66
CA ARG A 72 13.44 8.17 5.97
C ARG A 72 13.06 9.45 5.24
N THR A 73 12.90 10.52 6.00
CA THR A 73 12.66 11.85 5.44
C THR A 73 13.98 12.57 5.31
N ASN A 74 14.24 13.17 4.15
CA ASN A 74 15.43 14.00 3.93
C ASN A 74 15.18 15.46 4.34
N GLU A 75 16.21 16.29 4.23
CA GLU A 75 16.15 17.73 4.53
C GLU A 75 15.15 18.51 3.67
N PHE A 76 14.78 17.97 2.50
CA PHE A 76 13.78 18.54 1.59
C PHE A 76 12.34 18.11 1.94
N GLY A 77 12.13 17.36 3.02
CA GLY A 77 10.81 16.85 3.42
C GLY A 77 10.32 15.65 2.59
N ILE A 78 11.13 15.14 1.65
CA ILE A 78 10.78 13.98 0.84
C ILE A 78 11.01 12.72 1.67
N THR A 79 9.97 11.91 1.80
CA THR A 79 10.05 10.63 2.52
C THR A 79 10.29 9.49 1.53
N LEU A 80 11.39 8.78 1.72
CA LEU A 80 11.76 7.58 0.97
C LEU A 80 11.42 6.33 1.77
N ILE A 81 10.90 5.33 1.08
CA ILE A 81 10.65 3.99 1.57
C ILE A 81 11.68 3.03 0.97
N LYS A 82 12.25 2.16 1.79
CA LYS A 82 13.15 1.07 1.38
C LYS A 82 12.96 -0.15 2.28
N TYR A 83 13.53 -1.29 1.92
CA TYR A 83 13.65 -2.40 2.86
C TYR A 83 14.53 -2.02 4.05
N LYS A 84 14.24 -2.61 5.21
CA LYS A 84 15.08 -2.52 6.41
C LYS A 84 16.43 -3.18 6.20
#